data_AF-A0A962U5C3-F1
#
_entry.id   AF-A0A962U5C3-F1
#
_cell.length_a   1.000
_cell.length_b   1.000
_cell.length_c   1.000
_cell.angle_alpha   90.00
_cell.angle_beta   90.00
_cell.angle_gamma   90.00
#
_symmetry.space_group_name_H-M   'P 1'
#
loop_
_entity.id
_entity.type
_entity.pdbx_description
1 polymer ?
#
loop_
_entity_poly.entity_id
_entity_poly.type
_entity_poly.pdbx_seq_one_letter_code
_entity_poly.pdbx_strand_id
1 'polypeptide(L)'
;MSEASPSVAALGGWLRERRDAGDDGKTLLLGFIASDACFAVAAGLRGERDHPGFERFARYLLHRRFACDGHVLMLPALHGDAPVYLVHGCVAAQALAFMVDAHGHRCRWPGAALPLRVDDHDRQPTPALLRRDMDARFAALAVPPPSSL
;
A
#
# COMPACT_ATOMS: atom_id res chain seq x y z
N MET A 1 3.34 4.65 27.76
CA MET A 1 4.33 4.26 26.75
C MET A 1 3.66 3.20 25.89
N SER A 2 3.34 3.49 24.63
CA SER A 2 2.61 2.57 23.76
C SER A 2 3.64 1.69 23.07
N GLU A 3 3.74 0.42 23.45
CA GLU A 3 4.62 -0.54 22.79
C GLU A 3 4.15 -0.69 21.33
N ALA A 4 5.07 -0.48 20.39
CA ALA A 4 4.82 -0.77 19.00
C ALA A 4 4.55 -2.27 18.88
N SER A 5 3.37 -2.64 18.35
CA SER A 5 3.11 -4.02 17.92
C SER A 5 4.27 -4.45 17.00
N PRO A 6 4.79 -5.68 17.13
CA PRO A 6 5.93 -6.17 16.33
C PRO A 6 5.71 -5.97 14.82
N SER A 7 4.45 -6.05 14.37
CA SER A 7 4.01 -5.73 13.01
C SER A 7 4.29 -4.28 12.56
N VAL A 8 4.16 -3.32 13.47
CA VAL A 8 4.36 -1.89 13.19
C VAL A 8 5.85 -1.53 13.22
N ALA A 9 6.62 -2.16 14.10
CA ALA A 9 8.07 -1.98 14.13
C ALA A 9 8.73 -2.54 12.84
N ALA A 10 8.29 -3.71 12.38
CA ALA A 10 8.71 -4.30 11.11
C ALA A 10 8.34 -3.37 9.93
N LEU A 11 7.13 -2.81 9.94
CA LEU A 11 6.70 -1.83 8.94
C LEU A 11 7.58 -0.58 8.94
N GLY A 12 7.91 -0.03 10.12
CA GLY A 12 8.79 1.13 10.25
C GLY A 12 10.21 0.86 9.75
N GLY A 13 10.75 -0.34 10.02
CA GLY A 13 12.01 -0.79 9.45
C GLY A 13 12.00 -0.78 7.93
N TRP A 14 10.99 -1.41 7.33
CA TRP A 14 10.82 -1.45 5.88
C TRP A 14 10.62 -0.06 5.26
N LEU A 15 9.88 0.84 5.91
CA LEU A 15 9.71 2.22 5.45
C LEU A 15 11.03 3.01 5.43
N ARG A 16 11.94 2.77 6.38
CA ARG A 16 13.29 3.38 6.34
C ARG A 16 14.06 2.91 5.13
N GLU A 17 14.05 1.61 4.86
CA GLU A 17 14.71 1.07 3.67
C GLU A 17 14.13 1.68 2.39
N ARG A 18 12.81 1.89 2.31
CA ARG A 18 12.17 2.56 1.17
C ARG A 18 12.63 4.00 1.03
N ARG A 19 12.69 4.75 2.14
CA ARG A 19 13.20 6.12 2.13
C ARG A 19 14.65 6.16 1.65
N ASP A 20 15.50 5.27 2.16
CA ASP A 20 16.92 5.21 1.80
C ASP A 20 17.12 4.80 0.33
N ALA A 21 16.16 4.06 -0.25
CA ALA A 21 16.10 3.74 -1.68
C ALA A 21 15.50 4.85 -2.57
N GLY A 22 15.09 5.99 -2.00
CA GLY A 22 14.49 7.11 -2.74
C GLY A 22 13.01 6.94 -3.08
N ASP A 23 12.29 6.06 -2.36
CA ASP A 23 10.85 5.88 -2.47
C ASP A 23 10.04 6.78 -1.52
N ASP A 24 10.72 7.71 -0.84
CA ASP A 24 10.07 8.66 0.05
C ASP A 24 9.03 9.52 -0.70
N GLY A 25 7.90 9.77 -0.04
CA GLY A 25 6.79 10.51 -0.64
C GLY A 25 6.08 9.79 -1.80
N LYS A 26 6.34 8.49 -2.04
CA LYS A 26 5.55 7.66 -2.95
C LYS A 26 4.44 6.93 -2.19
N THR A 27 3.31 6.73 -2.84
CA THR A 27 2.28 5.79 -2.39
C THR A 27 2.81 4.36 -2.47
N LEU A 28 2.64 3.60 -1.40
CA LEU A 28 3.06 2.21 -1.34
C LEU A 28 1.82 1.32 -1.30
N LEU A 29 1.81 0.24 -2.09
CA LEU A 29 0.75 -0.77 -2.04
C LEU A 29 1.39 -2.14 -1.82
N LEU A 30 0.87 -2.85 -0.83
CA LEU A 30 1.26 -4.22 -0.49
C LEU A 30 0.05 -5.13 -0.61
N GLY A 31 0.22 -6.27 -1.25
CA GLY A 31 -0.75 -7.35 -1.28
C GLY A 31 -0.32 -8.49 -0.37
N PHE A 32 -1.29 -9.11 0.29
CA PHE A 32 -1.05 -10.21 1.22
C PHE A 32 -1.79 -11.47 0.75
N ILE A 33 -1.19 -12.61 1.07
CA ILE A 33 -1.86 -13.91 1.08
C ILE A 33 -1.70 -14.42 2.51
N ALA A 34 -2.82 -14.55 3.23
CA ALA A 34 -2.81 -14.74 4.67
C ALA A 34 -2.02 -13.64 5.40
N SER A 35 -0.87 -13.97 6.00
CA SER A 35 -0.01 -13.03 6.71
C SER A 35 1.24 -12.62 5.91
N ASP A 36 1.46 -13.22 4.74
CA ASP A 36 2.69 -13.01 3.98
C ASP A 36 2.50 -11.94 2.91
N ALA A 37 3.40 -10.96 2.89
CA ALA A 37 3.43 -9.95 1.85
C ALA A 37 3.92 -10.56 0.53
N CYS A 38 3.02 -10.72 -0.44
CA CYS A 38 3.30 -11.38 -1.72
C CYS A 38 3.85 -10.42 -2.79
N PHE A 39 3.56 -9.12 -2.67
CA PHE A 39 4.17 -8.07 -3.50
C PHE A 39 4.17 -6.73 -2.78
N ALA A 40 5.05 -5.82 -3.23
CA ALA A 40 5.00 -4.41 -2.89
C ALA A 40 5.33 -3.55 -4.12
N VAL A 41 4.67 -2.39 -4.24
CA VAL A 41 4.97 -1.38 -5.27
C VAL A 41 5.09 0.01 -4.66
N ALA A 42 6.01 0.82 -5.19
CA ALA A 42 6.18 2.23 -4.84
C ALA A 42 5.68 3.14 -5.99
N ALA A 43 4.39 3.42 -5.99
CA ALA A 43 3.74 4.28 -6.96
C ALA A 43 3.86 5.76 -6.57
N GLY A 44 4.52 6.57 -7.40
CA GLY A 44 4.61 8.02 -7.19
C GLY A 44 3.31 8.75 -7.50
N LEU A 45 2.25 8.53 -6.71
CA LEU A 45 1.05 9.37 -6.80
C LEU A 45 1.34 10.69 -6.10
N ARG A 46 1.36 11.77 -6.87
CA ARG A 46 1.54 13.13 -6.35
C ARG A 46 0.25 13.95 -6.40
N GLY A 47 -0.91 13.29 -6.32
CA GLY A 47 -2.20 13.96 -6.13
C GLY A 47 -3.43 13.20 -6.66
N GLU A 48 -4.60 13.81 -6.45
CA GLU A 48 -5.93 13.24 -6.71
C GLU A 48 -6.18 12.83 -8.18
N ARG A 49 -5.45 13.42 -9.14
CA ARG A 49 -5.63 13.15 -10.57
C ARG A 49 -5.17 11.76 -10.99
N ASP A 50 -4.22 11.17 -10.26
CA ASP A 50 -3.68 9.84 -10.59
C ASP A 50 -4.49 8.70 -9.94
N HIS A 51 -5.45 9.04 -9.06
CA HIS A 51 -6.20 8.07 -8.25
C HIS A 51 -6.98 7.04 -9.09
N PRO A 52 -7.71 7.40 -10.17
CA PRO A 52 -8.48 6.41 -10.93
C PRO A 52 -7.59 5.40 -11.67
N GLY A 53 -6.45 5.85 -12.21
CA GLY A 53 -5.48 4.98 -12.88
C GLY A 53 -4.79 4.05 -11.88
N PHE A 54 -4.43 4.57 -10.71
CA PHE A 54 -3.88 3.78 -9.63
C PHE A 54 -4.87 2.75 -9.08
N GLU A 55 -6.12 3.11 -8.89
CA GLU A 55 -7.15 2.19 -8.40
C GLU A 55 -7.32 1.00 -9.34
N ARG A 56 -7.38 1.25 -10.66
CA ARG A 56 -7.40 0.18 -11.67
C ARG A 56 -6.14 -0.69 -11.60
N PHE A 57 -4.97 -0.08 -11.41
CA PHE A 57 -3.70 -0.79 -11.27
C PHE A 57 -3.64 -1.65 -10.01
N ALA A 58 -4.02 -1.10 -8.86
CA ALA A 58 -4.12 -1.82 -7.59
C ALA A 58 -5.07 -3.01 -7.69
N ARG A 59 -6.27 -2.83 -8.26
CA ARG A 59 -7.26 -3.91 -8.46
C ARG A 59 -6.71 -5.03 -9.34
N TYR A 60 -6.00 -4.69 -10.42
CA TYR A 60 -5.32 -5.68 -11.26
C TYR A 60 -4.30 -6.50 -10.46
N LEU A 61 -3.43 -5.84 -9.68
CA LEU A 61 -2.43 -6.55 -8.88
C LEU A 61 -3.08 -7.48 -7.85
N LEU A 62 -4.02 -6.95 -7.07
CA LEU A 62 -4.65 -7.67 -5.96
C LEU A 62 -5.49 -8.85 -6.45
N HIS A 63 -6.38 -8.65 -7.41
CA HIS A 63 -7.37 -9.68 -7.75
C HIS A 63 -7.05 -10.48 -9.01
N ARG A 64 -6.25 -9.93 -9.93
CA ARG A 64 -5.99 -10.55 -11.24
C ARG A 64 -4.61 -11.14 -11.37
N ARG A 65 -3.61 -10.52 -10.77
CA ARG A 65 -2.22 -10.97 -10.87
C ARG A 65 -1.84 -11.89 -9.72
N PHE A 66 -2.16 -11.50 -8.47
CA PHE A 66 -1.69 -12.20 -7.27
C PHE A 66 -2.78 -12.90 -6.45
N ALA A 67 -4.06 -12.64 -6.73
CA ALA A 67 -5.19 -13.25 -6.02
C ALA A 67 -5.10 -13.12 -4.48
N CYS A 68 -4.75 -11.93 -4.01
CA CYS A 68 -4.60 -11.58 -2.60
C CYS A 68 -5.93 -11.64 -1.85
N ASP A 69 -5.87 -11.98 -0.57
CA ASP A 69 -6.99 -11.95 0.38
C ASP A 69 -7.00 -10.68 1.25
N GLY A 70 -5.94 -9.86 1.16
CA GLY A 70 -5.84 -8.57 1.84
C GLY A 70 -4.81 -7.63 1.21
N HIS A 71 -4.87 -6.36 1.58
CA HIS A 71 -3.92 -5.35 1.15
C HIS A 71 -3.68 -4.25 2.18
N VAL A 72 -2.53 -3.60 2.05
CA VAL A 72 -2.20 -2.37 2.77
C VAL A 72 -1.84 -1.30 1.74
N LEU A 73 -2.56 -0.18 1.79
CA LEU A 73 -2.26 1.04 1.06
C LEU A 73 -1.63 2.06 2.02
N MET A 74 -0.47 2.60 1.67
CA MET A 74 0.19 3.64 2.44
C MET A 74 0.31 4.89 1.60
N LEU A 75 -0.29 5.96 2.10
CA LEU A 75 -0.29 7.27 1.45
C LEU A 75 0.71 8.17 2.18
N PRO A 76 1.62 8.85 1.46
CA PRO A 76 2.50 9.84 2.07
C PRO A 76 1.67 10.98 2.64
N ALA A 77 1.99 11.39 3.86
CA ALA A 77 1.31 12.45 4.59
C ALA A 77 2.31 13.22 5.47
N LEU A 78 1.82 14.28 6.11
CA LEU A 78 2.59 15.08 7.06
C LEU A 78 1.86 15.14 8.41
N HIS A 79 2.60 14.99 9.50
CA HIS A 79 2.11 15.25 10.85
C HIS A 79 2.91 16.41 11.45
N GLY A 80 2.34 17.62 11.42
CA GLY A 80 3.14 18.83 11.50
C GLY A 80 4.03 18.93 10.27
N ASP A 81 5.35 19.04 10.47
CA ASP A 81 6.36 19.05 9.39
C ASP A 81 7.08 17.70 9.22
N ALA A 82 6.68 16.66 9.98
CA ALA A 82 7.32 15.36 9.92
C ALA A 82 6.66 14.44 8.85
N PRO A 83 7.46 13.76 7.99
CA PRO A 83 6.94 12.80 7.03
C PRO A 83 6.39 11.58 7.75
N VAL A 84 5.15 11.22 7.42
CA VAL A 84 4.46 10.02 7.94
C VAL A 84 3.72 9.33 6.81
N TYR A 85 3.35 8.08 7.02
CA TYR A 85 2.50 7.33 6.10
C TYR A 85 1.16 7.05 6.75
N LEU A 86 0.09 7.44 6.06
CA LEU A 86 -1.26 7.00 6.39
C LEU A 86 -1.44 5.58 5.87
N VAL A 87 -1.53 4.62 6.78
CA VAL A 87 -1.68 3.19 6.51
C VAL A 87 -3.16 2.84 6.52
N HIS A 88 -3.63 2.28 5.41
CA HIS A 88 -4.96 1.73 5.21
C HIS A 88 -4.85 0.23 4.95
N GLY A 89 -5.23 -0.59 5.92
CA GLY A 89 -5.38 -2.03 5.75
C GLY A 89 -6.81 -2.37 5.37
N CYS A 90 -6.96 -3.21 4.36
CA CYS A 90 -8.20 -3.93 4.08
C CYS A 90 -7.87 -5.42 4.12
N VAL A 91 -8.18 -6.04 5.25
CA VAL A 91 -8.10 -7.49 5.46
C VAL A 91 -9.53 -7.95 5.72
N ALA A 92 -9.87 -9.18 5.32
CA ALA A 92 -11.21 -9.76 5.21
C ALA A 92 -12.24 -9.57 6.36
N ALA A 93 -11.91 -8.86 7.46
CA ALA A 93 -12.85 -8.51 8.52
C ALA A 93 -12.70 -7.10 9.12
N GLN A 94 -11.62 -6.34 8.85
CA GLN A 94 -11.40 -5.02 9.46
C GLN A 94 -10.64 -4.06 8.54
N ALA A 95 -11.25 -2.89 8.32
CA ALA A 95 -10.53 -1.74 7.81
C ALA A 95 -9.74 -1.10 8.95
N LEU A 96 -8.44 -0.96 8.78
CA LEU A 96 -7.56 -0.37 9.79
C LEU A 96 -6.90 0.87 9.20
N ALA A 97 -7.01 2.00 9.89
CA ALA A 97 -6.45 3.28 9.46
C ALA A 97 -5.62 3.91 10.59
N PHE A 98 -4.32 4.08 10.37
CA PHE A 98 -3.42 4.71 11.33
C PHE A 98 -2.27 5.40 10.60
N MET A 99 -1.63 6.37 11.24
CA MET A 99 -0.39 6.94 10.72
C MET A 99 0.81 6.21 11.33
N VAL A 100 1.86 6.02 10.54
CA VAL A 100 3.14 5.46 11.00
C VAL A 100 4.29 6.37 10.55
N ASP A 101 5.24 6.63 11.44
CA ASP A 101 6.49 7.30 11.09
C ASP A 101 7.56 6.30 10.64
N ALA A 102 8.69 6.80 10.16
CA ALA A 102 9.84 5.97 9.78
C ALA A 102 10.46 5.19 10.98
N HIS A 103 10.06 5.48 12.22
CA HIS A 103 10.52 4.76 13.40
C HIS A 103 9.55 3.63 13.82
N GLY A 104 8.42 3.48 13.13
CA GLY A 104 7.39 2.48 13.49
C GLY A 104 6.50 2.93 14.65
N HIS A 105 6.42 4.24 14.92
CA HIS A 105 5.49 4.77 15.91
C HIS A 105 4.13 5.04 15.29
N ARG A 106 3.06 4.66 16.01
CA ARG A 106 1.69 5.01 15.62
C ARG A 106 1.39 6.45 15.99
N CYS A 107 0.97 7.24 15.01
CA CYS A 107 0.45 8.59 15.22
C CYS A 107 -1.09 8.59 15.11
N ARG A 108 -1.74 9.48 15.86
CA ARG A 108 -3.21 9.60 15.87
C ARG A 108 -3.71 10.24 14.57
N TRP A 109 -4.52 9.52 13.81
CA TRP A 109 -5.20 10.05 12.62
C TRP A 109 -6.55 10.70 13.00
N PRO A 110 -6.79 11.98 12.65
CA PRO A 110 -8.04 12.68 12.97
C PRO A 110 -9.13 12.58 11.88
N GLY A 111 -8.83 12.01 10.71
CA GLY A 111 -9.72 12.01 9.55
C GLY A 111 -10.46 10.69 9.32
N ALA A 112 -11.38 10.71 8.35
CA ALA A 112 -11.98 9.49 7.80
C ALA A 112 -10.96 8.74 6.94
N ALA A 113 -11.05 7.41 6.90
CA ALA A 113 -10.28 6.60 5.96
C ALA A 113 -10.78 6.81 4.53
N LEU A 114 -9.87 6.85 3.55
CA LEU A 114 -10.21 6.77 2.12
C LEU A 114 -9.87 5.36 1.62
N PRO A 115 -10.77 4.37 1.77
CA PRO A 115 -10.48 3.02 1.33
C PRO A 115 -10.40 2.97 -0.20
N LEU A 116 -9.47 2.17 -0.72
CA LEU A 116 -9.65 1.58 -2.06
C LEU A 116 -10.97 0.83 -2.02
N ARG A 117 -11.96 1.31 -2.79
CA ARG A 117 -13.25 0.63 -2.89
C ARG A 117 -13.03 -0.64 -3.70
N VAL A 118 -13.00 -1.77 -2.99
CA VAL A 118 -13.03 -3.08 -3.61
C VAL A 118 -14.50 -3.39 -3.90
N ASP A 119 -15.00 -2.93 -5.04
CA ASP A 119 -16.32 -3.34 -5.52
C ASP A 119 -16.24 -4.75 -6.12
N ASP A 120 -17.24 -5.59 -5.84
CA ASP A 120 -17.38 -6.94 -6.40
C ASP A 120 -17.55 -7.00 -7.94
N HIS A 121 -17.55 -5.84 -8.62
CA HIS A 121 -18.03 -5.69 -10.00
C HIS A 121 -17.01 -5.94 -11.11
N ASP A 122 -15.74 -6.24 -10.82
CA ASP A 122 -14.79 -6.57 -11.88
C ASP A 122 -14.53 -8.08 -11.95
N ARG A 123 -15.48 -8.80 -12.56
CA ARG A 123 -15.28 -10.18 -13.06
C ARG A 123 -14.89 -10.26 -14.54
N GLN A 124 -14.87 -9.14 -15.26
CA GLN A 124 -14.49 -9.15 -16.68
C GLN A 124 -12.98 -9.38 -16.86
N PRO A 125 -12.55 -10.30 -17.75
CA PRO A 125 -11.13 -10.52 -17.99
C PRO A 125 -10.47 -9.24 -18.51
N THR A 126 -9.29 -8.91 -17.98
CA THR A 126 -8.49 -7.78 -18.48
C THR A 126 -8.02 -8.09 -19.90
N PRO A 127 -8.28 -7.22 -20.90
CA PRO A 127 -7.78 -7.43 -22.26
C PRO A 127 -6.26 -7.63 -22.29
N ALA A 128 -5.75 -8.45 -23.20
CA ALA A 128 -4.34 -8.87 -23.23
C ALA A 128 -3.35 -7.69 -23.34
N LEU A 129 -3.67 -6.68 -24.17
CA LEU A 129 -2.83 -5.49 -24.33
C LEU A 129 -2.76 -4.70 -23.00
N LEU A 130 -3.92 -4.44 -22.39
CA LEU A 130 -3.99 -3.76 -21.09
C LEU A 130 -3.26 -4.55 -20.00
N ARG A 131 -3.39 -5.88 -19.98
CA ARG A 131 -2.66 -6.74 -19.04
C ARG A 131 -1.14 -6.58 -19.18
N ARG A 132 -0.63 -6.60 -20.41
CA ARG A 132 0.80 -6.43 -20.69
C ARG A 132 1.32 -5.08 -20.22
N ASP A 133 0.56 -4.00 -20.46
CA ASP A 133 0.94 -2.65 -20.04
C ASP A 133 0.98 -2.54 -18.51
N MET A 134 0.02 -3.16 -17.83
CA MET A 134 -0.03 -3.21 -16.37
C MET A 134 1.11 -4.06 -15.79
N ASP A 135 1.48 -5.15 -16.44
CA ASP A 135 2.63 -5.97 -16.04
C ASP A 135 3.96 -5.25 -16.20
N ALA A 136 4.14 -4.52 -17.29
CA ALA A 136 5.31 -3.66 -17.49
C ALA A 136 5.35 -2.55 -16.42
N ARG A 137 4.20 -1.96 -16.09
CA ARG A 137 4.10 -0.94 -15.04
C ARG A 137 4.41 -1.52 -13.67
N PHE A 138 3.98 -2.74 -13.38
CA PHE A 138 4.34 -3.46 -12.17
C PHE A 138 5.85 -3.67 -12.07
N ALA A 139 6.48 -4.19 -13.13
CA ALA A 139 7.93 -4.41 -13.13
C ALA A 139 8.72 -3.13 -12.86
N ALA A 140 8.25 -1.99 -13.36
CA ALA A 140 8.89 -0.68 -13.16
C ALA A 140 8.69 -0.09 -11.74
N LEU A 141 7.68 -0.54 -11.00
CA LEU A 141 7.30 0.01 -9.69
C LEU A 141 7.52 -0.98 -8.54
N ALA A 142 7.86 -2.23 -8.85
CA ALA A 142 8.03 -3.29 -7.87
C ALA A 142 9.22 -2.99 -6.96
N VAL A 143 8.99 -3.15 -5.65
CA VAL A 143 10.01 -3.03 -4.62
C VAL A 143 9.97 -4.29 -3.75
N PRO A 144 11.08 -4.67 -3.07
CA PRO A 144 11.07 -5.82 -2.17
C PRO A 144 9.95 -5.71 -1.12
N PRO A 145 9.04 -6.70 -0.97
CA PRO A 145 8.05 -6.69 0.10
C PRO A 145 8.74 -6.82 1.48
N PRO A 146 8.08 -6.39 2.57
CA PRO A 146 8.59 -6.63 3.91
C PRO A 146 8.65 -8.13 4.18
N SER A 147 9.72 -8.58 4.84
CA SER A 147 9.98 -10.02 5.06
C SER A 147 8.98 -10.69 6.01
N SER A 148 8.19 -9.91 6.76
CA SER A 148 7.10 -10.37 7.65
C SER A 148 6.45 -9.16 8.33
N LEU A 149 5.12 -9.08 8.37
CA LEU A 149 4.34 -8.07 9.09
C LEU A 149 3.43 -8.72 10.14
#